data_AF-K6GHN8-F1
#
_entry.id   AF-K6GHN8-F1
#
_cell.length_a   1.000
_cell.length_b   1.000
_cell.length_c   1.000
_cell.angle_alpha   90.00
_cell.angle_beta   90.00
_cell.angle_gamma   90.00
#
_symmetry.space_group_name_H-M   'P 1'
#
loop_
_entity.id
_entity.type
_entity.pdbx_description
1 polymer ?
#
loop_
_entity_poly.entity_id
_entity_poly.type
_entity_poly.pdbx_seq_one_letter_code
_entity_poly.pdbx_strand_id
1 'polypeptide(L)' 'MFRNYSEKNLESLSTDELAMFNSILDLEDQPLYDFIFKNEPLNNPQQEDFILKNLKNFIDN' A
#
# COMPACT_ATOMS: atom_id res chain seq x y z
N MET A 1 1.86 9.83 2.12
CA MET A 1 1.19 8.54 2.37
C MET A 1 2.22 7.46 2.76
N PHE A 2 2.99 6.94 1.80
CA PHE A 2 3.96 5.85 2.03
C PHE A 2 5.03 6.17 3.08
N ARG A 3 5.62 7.37 3.04
CA ARG A 3 6.66 7.79 3.99
C ARG A 3 6.20 7.76 5.46
N ASN A 4 4.99 8.26 5.75
CA ASN A 4 4.41 8.22 7.09
C ASN A 4 4.05 6.79 7.54
N TYR A 5 3.57 5.96 6.60
CA TYR A 5 3.31 4.54 6.88
C TYR A 5 4.61 3.79 7.21
N SER A 6 5.64 4.03 6.41
CA SER A 6 6.99 3.48 6.59
C SER A 6 7.59 3.91 7.93
N GLU A 7 7.59 5.20 8.25
CA GLU A 7 8.18 5.68 9.51
C GLU A 7 7.47 5.14 10.77
N LYS A 8 6.20 4.72 10.67
CA LYS A 8 5.42 4.23 11.81
C LYS A 8 5.28 2.71 11.91
N ASN A 9 5.34 1.98 10.79
CA ASN A 9 5.06 0.53 10.78
C ASN A 9 6.20 -0.29 10.19
N LEU A 10 7.19 0.30 9.52
CA LEU A 10 8.23 -0.48 8.83
C LEU A 10 9.12 -1.28 9.80
N GLU A 11 9.22 -0.84 11.06
CA GLU A 11 9.87 -1.60 12.14
C GLU A 11 9.01 -2.76 12.67
N SER A 12 7.69 -2.75 12.43
CA SER A 12 6.78 -3.83 12.84
C SER A 12 6.37 -4.76 11.69
N LEU A 13 6.76 -4.45 10.45
CA LEU A 13 6.49 -5.30 9.29
C LEU A 13 7.39 -6.53 9.30
N SER A 14 6.80 -7.69 9.06
CA SER A 14 7.54 -8.90 8.76
C SER A 14 8.21 -8.82 7.38
N THR A 15 9.21 -9.68 7.13
CA THR A 15 9.95 -9.70 5.85
C THR A 15 9.04 -9.89 4.64
N ASP A 16 7.98 -10.70 4.77
CA ASP A 16 6.99 -10.94 3.72
C ASP A 16 6.14 -9.69 3.44
N GLU A 17 5.74 -8.97 4.49
CA GLU A 17 5.00 -7.71 4.35
C GLU A 17 5.86 -6.58 3.77
N LEU A 18 7.14 -6.55 4.13
CA LEU A 18 8.12 -5.63 3.55
C LEU A 18 8.33 -5.90 2.05
N ALA A 19 8.40 -7.17 1.65
CA ALA A 19 8.45 -7.55 0.25
C ALA A 19 7.20 -7.13 -0.52
N MET A 20 6.01 -7.30 0.08
CA MET A 20 4.75 -6.83 -0.49
C MET A 20 4.71 -5.31 -0.62
N PHE A 21 5.17 -4.59 0.41
CA PHE A 21 5.25 -3.13 0.40
C PHE A 21 6.19 -2.61 -0.68
N ASN A 22 7.37 -3.22 -0.84
CA ASN A 22 8.29 -2.87 -1.94
C ASN A 22 7.67 -3.16 -3.31
N SER A 23 6.94 -4.28 -3.45
CA SER A 23 6.22 -4.56 -4.68
C SER A 23 5.13 -3.53 -5.00
N ILE A 24 4.55 -2.88 -3.98
CA ILE A 24 3.59 -1.79 -4.13
C ILE A 24 4.28 -0.47 -4.44
N LEU A 25 5.47 -0.21 -3.86
CA LEU A 25 6.29 0.96 -4.17
C LEU A 25 6.84 0.92 -5.60
N ASP A 26 7.05 -0.26 -6.15
CA ASP A 26 7.42 -0.48 -7.56
C ASP A 26 6.24 -0.28 -8.52
N LEU A 27 5.00 -0.17 -8.02
CA LEU A 27 3.87 0.21 -8.86
C LEU A 27 3.98 1.68 -9.24
N GLU A 28 3.55 2.00 -10.45
CA GLU A 28 3.45 3.40 -10.89
C GLU A 28 2.47 4.18 -9.99
N ASP A 29 2.78 5.45 -9.73
CA ASP A 29 1.96 6.31 -8.87
C ASP A 29 0.50 6.42 -9.35
N GLN A 30 0.28 6.36 -10.67
CA GLN A 30 -1.04 6.55 -11.28
C GLN A 30 -2.03 5.41 -10.95
N PRO A 31 -1.75 4.11 -11.22
CA PRO A 31 -2.65 3.02 -10.85
C PRO A 31 -2.84 2.92 -9.32
N LEU A 32 -1.82 3.25 -8.54
CA LEU A 32 -1.91 3.27 -7.08
C LEU A 32 -2.88 4.35 -6.60
N TYR A 33 -2.80 5.54 -7.18
CA TYR A 33 -3.73 6.64 -6.91
C TYR A 33 -5.15 6.31 -7.40
N ASP A 34 -5.29 5.70 -8.57
CA ASP A 34 -6.57 5.30 -9.12
C ASP A 34 -7.24 4.22 -8.25
N PHE A 35 -6.48 3.26 -7.71
CA PHE A 35 -7.00 2.28 -6.76
C PHE A 35 -7.46 2.92 -5.45
N ILE A 36 -6.63 3.79 -4.88
CA ILE A 36 -6.90 4.43 -3.58
C ILE A 36 -8.07 5.43 -3.65
N PHE A 37 -8.13 6.24 -4.71
CA PHE A 37 -9.04 7.39 -4.81
C PHE A 37 -10.19 7.20 -5.81
N LYS A 38 -10.00 6.36 -6.84
CA LYS A 38 -11.03 6.10 -7.87
C LYS A 38 -11.66 4.70 -7.76
N ASN A 39 -11.21 3.87 -6.81
CA ASN A 39 -11.62 2.46 -6.68
C ASN A 39 -11.35 1.61 -7.94
N GLU A 40 -10.33 1.95 -8.73
CA GLU A 40 -9.91 1.16 -9.89
C GLU A 40 -9.06 -0.04 -9.45
N PRO A 41 -9.40 -1.29 -9.81
CA PRO A 41 -8.65 -2.47 -9.38
C PRO A 41 -7.22 -2.50 -9.98
N LEU A 42 -6.25 -2.96 -9.19
CA LEU A 42 -4.87 -3.19 -9.62
C LEU A 42 -4.70 -4.54 -10.34
N ASN A 43 -5.76 -5.35 -10.39
CA ASN A 43 -5.76 -6.73 -10.89
C ASN A 43 -4.79 -7.64 -10.11
N ASN A 44 -4.46 -7.27 -8.87
CA ASN A 44 -3.63 -8.06 -7.98
C ASN A 44 -4.25 -8.10 -6.58
N PRO A 45 -5.06 -9.12 -6.27
CA PRO A 45 -5.82 -9.20 -5.03
C PRO A 45 -4.96 -9.13 -3.76
N GLN A 46 -3.72 -9.63 -3.81
CA GLN A 46 -2.82 -9.63 -2.66
C GLN A 46 -2.29 -8.21 -2.37
N GLN A 47 -1.93 -7.47 -3.43
CA GLN A 47 -1.53 -6.07 -3.29
C GLN A 47 -2.72 -5.21 -2.86
N GLU A 48 -3.89 -5.45 -3.43
CA GLU A 48 -5.13 -4.74 -3.07
C GLU A 48 -5.49 -4.93 -1.59
N ASP A 49 -5.49 -6.17 -1.07
CA ASP A 49 -5.77 -6.44 0.35
C ASP A 49 -4.73 -5.78 1.26
N PHE A 50 -3.45 -5.80 0.87
CA PHE A 50 -2.38 -5.13 1.61
C PHE A 50 -2.61 -3.61 1.65
N ILE A 51 -2.88 -2.97 0.51
CA ILE A 51 -3.13 -1.52 0.45
C ILE A 51 -4.37 -1.15 1.27
N LEU A 52 -5.44 -1.94 1.21
CA LEU A 52 -6.66 -1.68 1.98
C LEU A 52 -6.45 -1.85 3.49
N LYS A 53 -5.72 -2.88 3.94
CA LYS A 53 -5.44 -3.09 5.37
C LYS A 53 -4.49 -2.05 5.94
N ASN A 54 -3.42 -1.75 5.19
CA ASN A 54 -2.27 -1.04 5.71
C ASN A 54 -2.24 0.43 5.30
N LEU A 55 -2.60 0.76 4.07
CA LEU A 55 -2.43 2.12 3.52
C LEU A 55 -3.72 2.93 3.56
N LYS A 56 -4.89 2.33 3.34
CA LYS A 56 -6.17 3.06 3.39
C LYS A 56 -6.45 3.69 4.76
N ASN A 57 -6.08 2.98 5.84
CA ASN A 57 -6.18 3.49 7.22
C ASN A 57 -5.27 4.73 7.50
N PHE A 58 -4.29 4.99 6.64
CA PHE A 58 -3.38 6.14 6.76
C PHE A 58 -3.83 7.38 5.98
N ILE A 59 -4.90 7.27 5.20
CA ILE A 59 -5.44 8.37 4.39
C ILE A 59 -6.60 9.06 5.09
N ASP A 60 -7.32 8.33 5.95
CA ASP A 60 -8.48 8.84 6.72
C ASP A 60 -8.12 9.38 8.13
N ASN A 61 -6.83 9.40 8.52
CA ASN A 61 -6.37 9.93 9.83
C ASN A 61 -5.49 11.18 9.71
#